data_AF-A0A367ZYL9-F1
#
_entry.id   AF-A0A367ZYL9-F1
#
_cell.length_a   1.000
_cell.length_b   1.000
_cell.length_c   1.000
_cell.angle_alpha   90.00
_cell.angle_beta   90.00
_cell.angle_gamma   90.00
#
_symmetry.space_group_name_H-M   'P 1'
#
loop_
_entity.id
_entity.type
_entity.pdbx_description
1 polymer ?
#
loop_
_entity_poly.entity_id
_entity_poly.type
_entity_poly.pdbx_seq_one_letter_code
_entity_poly.pdbx_strand_id
1 'polypeptide(L)'
;MGNSACQLFGAYDEGDDLRTDRLVSDMKAVLDFAPGRRLLLWLVEVSGVLRSPWTGDVAATQFRLGEQNMGLRLIALMGRVGEEEYPKLLVQAAQENERMKARHKQEEG
;
A
#
# COMPACT_ATOMS: atom_id res chain seq x y z
N MET A 1 -5.21 45.56 1.83
CA MET A 1 -3.80 45.18 1.56
C MET A 1 -3.38 44.34 2.76
N GLY A 2 -3.54 43.03 2.77
CA GLY A 2 -2.97 42.08 1.83
C GLY A 2 -1.86 41.35 2.59
N ASN A 3 -2.23 40.26 3.29
CA ASN A 3 -1.35 39.13 3.62
C ASN A 3 -2.13 38.08 4.41
N SER A 4 -2.74 37.13 3.69
CA SER A 4 -2.99 35.80 4.25
C SER A 4 -2.90 34.75 3.13
N ALA A 5 -1.72 34.68 2.52
CA ALA A 5 -1.30 33.46 1.83
C ALA A 5 -0.61 32.48 2.81
N CYS A 6 -0.20 32.96 4.00
CA CYS A 6 0.57 32.19 4.97
C CYS A 6 -0.28 31.43 6.00
N GLN A 7 -1.60 31.65 6.07
CA GLN A 7 -2.50 30.91 7.00
C GLN A 7 -3.18 29.69 6.35
N LEU A 8 -3.00 29.46 5.05
CA LEU A 8 -3.67 28.38 4.31
C LEU A 8 -2.83 27.09 4.18
N PHE A 9 -1.53 27.15 4.48
CA PHE A 9 -0.60 26.01 4.39
C PHE A 9 0.19 25.76 5.68
N GLY A 10 -0.23 26.36 6.79
CA GLY A 10 0.57 26.50 8.02
C GLY A 10 -0.11 25.97 9.27
N ALA A 11 -0.53 24.71 9.26
CA ALA A 11 -0.72 23.96 10.49
C ALA A 11 0.09 22.67 10.38
N TYR A 12 1.41 22.79 10.57
CA TYR A 12 2.20 21.67 11.06
C TYR A 12 1.75 21.46 12.51
N ASP A 13 0.80 20.55 12.70
CA ASP A 13 0.38 20.10 14.02
C ASP A 13 1.37 19.03 14.47
N GLU A 14 2.11 19.25 15.57
CA GLU A 14 2.99 18.23 16.17
C GLU A 14 2.24 16.90 16.42
N GLY A 15 0.91 16.95 16.56
CA GLY A 15 0.04 15.77 16.63
C GLY A 15 -0.02 14.92 15.35
N ASP A 16 0.12 15.52 14.17
CA ASP A 16 0.09 14.80 12.88
C ASP A 16 1.40 14.04 12.63
N ASP A 17 2.53 14.58 13.08
CA ASP A 17 3.84 13.91 13.01
C ASP A 17 3.90 12.72 13.99
N LEU A 18 3.45 12.90 15.24
CA LEU A 18 3.37 11.80 16.21
C LEU A 18 2.43 10.68 15.75
N ARG A 19 1.31 11.03 15.11
CA ARG A 19 0.39 10.06 14.53
C ARG A 19 1.05 9.32 13.36
N THR A 20 1.78 10.04 12.53
CA THR A 20 2.53 9.48 11.39
C THR A 20 3.60 8.51 11.87
N ASP A 21 4.38 8.88 12.88
CA ASP A 21 5.46 8.05 13.41
C ASP A 21 4.94 6.75 14.04
N ARG A 22 3.84 6.85 14.79
CA ARG A 22 3.14 5.66 15.32
C ARG A 22 2.66 4.76 14.19
N LEU A 23 2.08 5.34 13.14
CA LEU A 23 1.60 4.58 12.00
C LEU A 23 2.74 3.89 11.22
N VAL A 24 3.90 4.53 11.11
CA VAL A 24 5.12 3.93 10.53
C VAL A 24 5.61 2.78 11.40
N SER A 25 5.65 2.96 12.72
CA SER A 25 6.00 1.89 13.67
C SER A 25 5.04 0.70 13.59
N ASP A 26 3.74 0.95 13.53
CA ASP A 26 2.72 -0.10 13.39
C ASP A 26 2.86 -0.82 12.04
N MET A 27 3.10 -0.09 10.95
CA MET A 27 3.37 -0.68 9.64
C MET A 27 4.60 -1.58 9.67
N LYS A 28 5.68 -1.16 10.36
CA LYS A 28 6.87 -2.00 10.55
C LYS A 28 6.52 -3.30 11.26
N ALA A 29 5.74 -3.24 12.35
CA ALA A 29 5.31 -4.43 13.07
C ALA A 29 4.46 -5.37 12.19
N VAL A 30 3.61 -4.82 11.32
CA VAL A 30 2.83 -5.60 10.35
C VAL A 30 3.73 -6.25 9.30
N LEU A 31 4.75 -5.54 8.80
CA LEU A 31 5.72 -6.07 7.86
C LEU A 31 6.59 -7.18 8.47
N ASP A 32 6.91 -7.11 9.76
CA ASP A 32 7.66 -8.15 10.46
C ASP A 32 6.82 -9.44 10.66
N PHE A 33 5.49 -9.31 10.68
CA PHE A 33 4.56 -10.43 10.86
C PHE A 33 4.16 -11.09 9.53
N ALA A 34 4.45 -12.39 9.37
CA ALA A 34 4.21 -13.09 8.10
C ALA A 34 2.75 -13.08 7.61
N PRO A 35 1.72 -13.29 8.45
CA PRO A 35 0.33 -13.08 8.05
C PRO A 35 0.01 -11.62 7.70
N GLY A 36 0.67 -10.66 8.37
CA GLY A 36 0.54 -9.22 8.07
C GLY A 36 1.00 -8.89 6.65
N ARG A 37 2.16 -9.41 6.25
CA ARG A 37 2.68 -9.30 4.88
C ARG A 37 1.70 -9.83 3.82
N ARG A 38 1.11 -11.00 4.07
CA ARG A 38 0.10 -11.58 3.14
C ARG A 38 -1.15 -10.70 3.05
N LEU A 39 -1.61 -10.14 4.16
CA LEU A 39 -2.74 -9.23 4.16
C LEU A 39 -2.42 -7.93 3.39
N LEU A 40 -1.23 -7.36 3.59
CA LEU A 40 -0.79 -6.16 2.86
C LEU A 40 -0.73 -6.41 1.35
N LEU A 41 -0.21 -7.56 0.93
CA LEU A 41 -0.21 -7.98 -0.48
C LEU A 41 -1.62 -8.05 -1.05
N TRP A 42 -2.53 -8.69 -0.33
CA TRP A 42 -3.93 -8.77 -0.74
C TRP A 42 -4.57 -7.38 -0.86
N LEU A 43 -4.33 -6.48 0.10
CA LEU A 43 -4.84 -5.10 0.07
C LEU A 43 -4.32 -4.32 -1.16
N VAL A 44 -3.03 -4.44 -1.46
CA VAL A 44 -2.45 -3.81 -2.66
C VAL A 44 -3.03 -4.42 -3.94
N GLU A 45 -3.25 -5.73 -3.97
CA GLU A 45 -3.84 -6.40 -5.14
C GLU A 45 -5.27 -5.93 -5.41
N VAL A 46 -6.14 -5.91 -4.40
CA VAL A 46 -7.55 -5.52 -4.57
C VAL A 46 -7.69 -4.03 -4.90
N SER A 47 -6.75 -3.20 -4.44
CA SER A 47 -6.73 -1.77 -4.80
C SER A 47 -6.41 -1.50 -6.27
N GLY A 48 -5.95 -2.51 -7.02
CA GLY A 48 -5.84 -2.44 -8.47
C GLY A 48 -4.79 -1.44 -8.98
N VAL A 49 -3.75 -1.13 -8.20
CA VAL A 49 -2.70 -0.12 -8.53
C VAL A 49 -2.07 -0.36 -9.90
N LEU A 50 -1.94 -1.62 -10.33
CA LEU A 50 -1.32 -2.01 -11.61
C LEU A 50 -2.33 -2.20 -12.75
N ARG A 51 -3.63 -1.97 -12.51
CA ARG A 51 -4.70 -2.19 -13.49
C ARG A 51 -5.16 -0.87 -14.10
N SER A 52 -5.76 -0.91 -15.28
CA SER A 52 -6.42 0.30 -15.82
C SER A 52 -7.67 0.62 -15.00
N PRO A 53 -7.83 1.85 -14.50
CA PRO A 53 -9.05 2.24 -13.79
C PRO A 53 -10.22 2.52 -14.73
N TRP A 54 -9.98 2.72 -16.04
CA TRP A 54 -11.02 3.10 -17.00
C TRP A 54 -12.01 1.97 -17.29
N THR A 55 -13.30 2.27 -17.17
CA THR A 55 -14.41 1.33 -17.44
C THR A 55 -15.32 1.73 -18.59
N GLY A 56 -15.12 2.91 -19.19
CA GLY A 56 -16.10 3.50 -20.12
C GLY A 56 -17.29 4.16 -19.41
N ASP A 57 -17.46 3.92 -18.11
CA ASP A 57 -18.41 4.63 -17.24
C ASP A 57 -17.65 5.56 -16.29
N VAL A 58 -18.09 6.82 -16.21
CA VAL A 58 -17.38 7.86 -15.46
C VAL A 58 -17.41 7.58 -13.95
N ALA A 59 -18.55 7.17 -13.42
CA ALA A 59 -18.71 6.93 -11.98
C ALA A 59 -17.87 5.72 -11.52
N ALA A 60 -17.93 4.61 -12.26
CA ALA A 60 -17.13 3.42 -11.97
C ALA A 60 -15.62 3.67 -12.13
N THR A 61 -15.22 4.50 -13.11
CA THR A 61 -13.82 4.91 -13.27
C THR A 61 -13.33 5.72 -12.06
N GLN A 62 -14.13 6.70 -11.60
CA GLN A 62 -13.79 7.51 -10.42
C GLN A 62 -13.67 6.66 -9.16
N PHE A 63 -14.57 5.68 -8.98
CA PHE A 63 -14.50 4.76 -7.86
C PHE A 63 -13.19 3.95 -7.86
N ARG A 64 -12.81 3.37 -9.01
CA ARG A 64 -11.55 2.62 -9.16
C ARG A 64 -10.31 3.48 -8.94
N LEU A 65 -10.33 4.74 -9.36
CA LEU A 65 -9.26 5.69 -9.05
C LEU A 65 -9.13 5.91 -7.54
N GLY A 66 -10.25 5.96 -6.81
CA GLY A 66 -10.28 6.01 -5.36
C GLY A 66 -9.59 4.79 -4.72
N GLU A 67 -9.91 3.59 -5.20
CA GLU A 67 -9.28 2.34 -4.74
C GLU A 67 -7.77 2.35 -4.99
N GLN A 68 -7.33 2.74 -6.19
CA GLN A 68 -5.91 2.85 -6.54
C GLN A 68 -5.17 3.83 -5.64
N ASN A 69 -5.78 4.97 -5.34
CA ASN A 69 -5.19 5.96 -4.44
C ASN A 69 -4.97 5.40 -3.03
N MET A 70 -5.86 4.53 -2.54
CA MET A 70 -5.66 3.83 -1.26
C MET A 70 -4.46 2.88 -1.33
N GLY A 71 -4.33 2.11 -2.42
CA GLY A 71 -3.19 1.24 -2.66
C GLY A 71 -1.86 2.00 -2.70
N LEU A 72 -1.81 3.12 -3.42
CA LEU A 72 -0.64 3.98 -3.49
C LEU A 72 -0.26 4.58 -2.13
N ARG A 73 -1.24 4.93 -1.29
CA ARG A 73 -1.00 5.40 0.08
C ARG A 73 -0.41 4.30 0.97
N LEU A 74 -0.86 3.06 0.83
CA LEU A 74 -0.27 1.92 1.53
C LEU A 74 1.19 1.69 1.10
N ILE A 75 1.47 1.75 -0.21
CA ILE A 75 2.84 1.64 -0.74
C ILE A 75 3.72 2.77 -0.21
N ALA A 76 3.22 4.01 -0.18
CA ALA A 76 3.94 5.14 0.37
C ALA A 76 4.25 4.97 1.86
N LEU A 77 3.31 4.43 2.65
CA LEU A 77 3.52 4.15 4.07
C LEU A 77 4.56 3.05 4.30
N MET A 78 4.56 1.99 3.49
CA MET A 78 5.64 0.99 3.49
C MET A 78 6.99 1.64 3.15
N GLY A 79 7.02 2.53 2.15
CA GLY A 79 8.22 3.30 1.77
C GLY A 79 8.79 4.16 2.91
N ARG A 80 7.93 4.66 3.82
CA ARG A 80 8.38 5.38 5.02
C ARG A 80 9.02 4.47 6.08
N VAL A 81 8.65 3.18 6.12
CA VAL A 81 9.37 2.18 6.93
C VAL A 81 10.73 1.86 6.28
N GLY A 82 10.74 1.73 4.96
CA GLY A 82 11.93 1.58 4.13
C GLY A 82 11.56 1.51 2.65
N GLU A 83 12.37 2.16 1.79
CA GLU A 83 12.09 2.27 0.35
C GLU A 83 11.96 0.91 -0.35
N GLU A 84 12.68 -0.09 0.14
CA GLU A 84 12.70 -1.44 -0.45
C GLU A 84 11.62 -2.38 0.10
N GLU A 85 10.82 -1.98 1.08
CA GLU A 85 9.87 -2.89 1.74
C GLU A 85 8.82 -3.44 0.79
N TYR A 86 8.25 -2.59 -0.06
CA TYR A 86 7.27 -3.03 -1.07
C TYR A 86 7.90 -3.94 -2.14
N PRO A 87 9.04 -3.61 -2.77
CA PRO A 87 9.76 -4.54 -3.64
C PRO A 87 10.08 -5.89 -3.00
N LYS A 88 10.57 -5.90 -1.75
CA LYS A 88 10.85 -7.14 -0.99
C LYS A 88 9.60 -7.98 -0.83
N LEU A 89 8.48 -7.34 -0.49
CA LEU A 89 7.19 -7.99 -0.32
C LEU A 89 6.71 -8.67 -1.62
N LEU A 90 6.88 -8.01 -2.77
CA LEU A 90 6.54 -8.59 -4.08
C LEU A 90 7.40 -9.81 -4.43
N VAL A 91 8.72 -9.74 -4.17
CA VAL A 91 9.63 -10.87 -4.41
C VAL A 91 9.27 -12.05 -3.53
N GLN A 92 8.96 -11.82 -2.24
CA GLN A 92 8.50 -12.87 -1.33
C GLN A 92 7.21 -13.53 -1.83
N ALA A 93 6.24 -12.73 -2.28
CA ALA A 93 4.99 -13.23 -2.83
C ALA A 93 5.20 -14.13 -4.06
N ALA A 94 6.09 -13.71 -4.98
CA ALA A 94 6.43 -14.48 -6.16
C ALA A 94 7.04 -15.85 -5.79
N GLN A 95 8.00 -15.85 -4.86
CA GLN A 95 8.65 -17.07 -4.38
C GLN A 95 7.67 -18.01 -3.66
N GLU A 96 6.74 -17.48 -2.85
CA GLU A 96 5.71 -18.27 -2.18
C GLU A 96 4.77 -18.94 -3.18
N ASN A 97 4.36 -18.21 -4.23
CA ASN A 97 3.52 -18.74 -5.29
C ASN A 97 4.22 -19.85 -6.09
N GLU A 98 5.49 -19.69 -6.41
CA GLU A 98 6.29 -20.73 -7.08
C GLU A 98 6.37 -22.00 -6.23
N ARG A 99 6.62 -21.86 -4.93
CA ARG A 99 6.65 -23.00 -3.99
C ARG A 99 5.30 -23.70 -3.90
N MET A 100 4.19 -22.95 -3.89
CA MET A 100 2.84 -23.53 -3.89
C MET A 100 2.57 -24.33 -5.18
N LYS A 101 2.92 -23.77 -6.34
CA LYS A 101 2.78 -24.47 -7.64
C LYS A 101 3.61 -25.75 -7.69
N ALA A 102 4.84 -25.72 -7.17
CA ALA A 102 5.71 -26.89 -7.13
C ALA A 102 5.14 -28.01 -6.25
N ARG A 103 4.53 -27.68 -5.09
CA ARG A 103 3.86 -28.65 -4.21
C ARG A 103 2.67 -29.32 -4.89
N HIS A 104 1.79 -28.54 -5.50
CA HIS A 104 0.63 -29.09 -6.22
C HIS A 104 1.05 -30.04 -7.36
N LYS A 105 2.10 -29.70 -8.10
CA LYS A 105 2.63 -30.57 -9.15
C LYS A 105 3.21 -31.90 -8.63
N GLN A 106 3.68 -31.94 -7.38
CA GLN A 106 4.17 -33.17 -6.73
C GLN A 106 3.04 -34.04 -6.16
N GLU A 107 1.86 -33.47 -5.92
CA GLU A 107 0.68 -34.19 -5.42
C GLU A 107 -0.15 -34.83 -6.56
N GLU A 108 0.00 -34.31 -7.79
CA GLU A 108 -0.71 -34.78 -8.98
C GLU A 108 0.07 -35.81 -9.84
N GLY A 109 1.32 -36.10 -9.51
CA GLY A 109 2.20 -37.03 -10.23
C GLY A 109 2.56 -38.27 -9.42
#